data_AF-A0A645JF21-F1
#
_entry.id   AF-A0A645JF21-F1
#
_cell.length_a   1.000
_cell.length_b   1.000
_cell.length_c   1.000
_cell.angle_alpha   90.00
_cell.angle_beta   90.00
_cell.angle_gamma   90.00
#
_symmetry.space_group_name_H-M   'P 1'
#
loop_
_entity.id
_entity.type
_entity.pdbx_description
1 polymer ?
#
loop_
_entity_poly.entity_id
_entity_poly.type
_entity_poly.pdbx_seq_one_letter_code
_entity_poly.pdbx_strand_id
1 'polypeptide(L)' 'MEANDSLFIMIEEISDEDFTAYLEEIKETFTGETYEMNTGTGMMYSAGNNEGIGVMLTYEKDAGFSITVSQAEPEED' A
#
# COMPACT_ATOMS: atom_id res chain seq x y z
N MET A 1 -10.44 -12.40 -12.70
CA MET A 1 -9.12 -12.91 -13.09
C MET A 1 -8.52 -13.53 -11.83
N GLU A 2 -7.95 -14.73 -11.90
CA GLU A 2 -7.33 -15.37 -10.73
C GLU A 2 -6.22 -14.47 -10.18
N ALA A 3 -6.19 -14.29 -8.86
CA ALA A 3 -5.23 -13.48 -8.11
C ALA A 3 -3.81 -14.09 -8.11
N ASN A 4 -3.33 -14.54 -9.27
CA ASN A 4 -2.01 -15.17 -9.41
C ASN A 4 -0.86 -14.14 -9.38
N ASP A 5 -1.16 -12.86 -9.64
CA ASP A 5 -0.17 -11.77 -9.70
C ASP A 5 -0.41 -10.73 -8.58
N SER A 6 -0.90 -11.18 -7.42
CA SER A 6 -0.98 -10.34 -6.23
C SER A 6 -0.38 -11.00 -4.98
N LEU A 7 0.29 -10.18 -4.17
CA LEU A 7 0.84 -10.54 -2.88
C LEU A 7 0.10 -9.78 -1.80
N PHE A 8 -0.35 -10.49 -0.77
CA PHE A 8 -0.96 -9.91 0.41
C PHE A 8 -0.15 -10.29 1.65
N ILE A 9 0.23 -9.29 2.43
CA ILE A 9 0.94 -9.44 3.70
C ILE A 9 0.09 -8.76 4.79
N MET A 10 -0.12 -9.47 5.88
CA MET A 10 -0.74 -8.93 7.10
C MET A 10 0.28 -9.00 8.23
N ILE A 11 0.42 -7.88 8.93
CA ILE A 11 1.28 -7.70 10.08
C ILE A 11 0.34 -7.40 11.26
N GLU A 12 0.25 -8.35 12.19
CA GLU A 12 -0.67 -8.29 13.33
C GLU A 12 -0.36 -7.11 14.26
N GLU A 13 0.92 -6.84 14.50
CA GLU A 13 1.39 -5.74 15.34
C GLU A 13 2.55 -5.01 14.66
N ILE A 14 2.42 -3.69 14.55
CA ILE A 14 3.47 -2.78 14.07
C ILE A 14 3.43 -1.50 14.92
N SER A 15 4.59 -0.88 15.14
CA SER A 15 4.64 0.42 15.80
C SER A 15 4.26 1.54 14.82
N ASP A 16 3.76 2.66 15.35
CA ASP A 16 3.49 3.87 14.53
C ASP A 16 4.78 4.35 13.82
N GLU A 17 5.94 4.19 14.45
CA GLU A 17 7.26 4.58 13.92
C GLU A 17 7.67 3.70 12.73
N ASP A 18 7.56 2.38 12.86
CA ASP A 18 7.89 1.43 11.79
C ASP A 18 6.95 1.58 10.59
N PHE A 19 5.65 1.76 10.84
CA PHE A 19 4.69 2.03 9.79
C PHE A 19 5.04 3.32 9.04
N THR A 20 5.34 4.40 9.76
CA THR A 20 5.68 5.69 9.15
C THR A 20 6.95 5.60 8.32
N ALA A 21 7.99 4.92 8.84
CA ALA A 21 9.24 4.72 8.10
C ALA A 21 9.01 3.93 6.79
N TYR A 22 8.22 2.85 6.85
CA TYR A 22 7.88 2.06 5.66
C TYR A 22 7.06 2.87 4.65
N LEU A 23 6.11 3.69 5.12
CA LEU A 23 5.33 4.56 4.25
C LEU A 23 6.22 5.56 3.50
N GLU A 24 7.17 6.20 4.18
CA GLU A 24 8.08 7.16 3.55
C GLU A 24 8.92 6.50 2.45
N GLU A 25 9.47 5.31 2.72
CA GLU A 25 10.22 4.53 1.72
C GLU A 25 9.34 4.16 0.50
N ILE A 26 8.09 3.77 0.74
CA ILE A 26 7.14 3.46 -0.32
C ILE A 26 6.82 4.71 -1.16
N LYS A 27 6.64 5.88 -0.53
CA LYS A 27 6.37 7.15 -1.24
C LYS A 27 7.53 7.60 -2.13
N GLU A 28 8.76 7.21 -1.83
CA GLU A 28 9.92 7.48 -2.70
C GLU A 28 9.94 6.60 -3.96
N THR A 29 9.34 5.41 -3.89
CA THR A 29 9.38 4.42 -4.98
C THR A 29 8.09 4.39 -5.82
N PHE A 30 6.94 4.53 -5.17
CA PHE A 30 5.60 4.47 -5.79
C PHE A 30 5.04 5.88 -5.91
N THR A 31 5.37 6.56 -6.99
CA THR A 31 4.99 7.97 -7.23
C THR A 31 3.86 8.14 -8.25
N GLY A 32 3.34 7.05 -8.82
CA GLY A 32 2.25 7.07 -9.81
C GLY A 32 0.88 7.06 -9.13
N GLU A 33 -0.04 7.89 -9.61
CA GLU A 33 -1.47 7.87 -9.22
C GLU A 33 -1.72 7.69 -7.72
N THR A 34 -1.07 8.54 -6.92
CA THR A 34 -1.11 8.41 -5.46
C THR A 34 -2.49 8.76 -4.90
N TYR A 35 -3.03 7.88 -4.07
CA TYR A 35 -4.20 8.10 -3.24
C TYR A 35 -3.81 7.96 -1.77
N GLU A 36 -4.16 8.95 -0.95
CA GLU A 36 -3.93 8.92 0.49
C GLU A 36 -5.21 9.31 1.22
N MET A 37 -5.58 8.50 2.21
CA MET A 37 -6.70 8.75 3.10
C MET A 37 -6.28 8.49 4.54
N ASN A 38 -6.34 9.53 5.37
CA ASN A 38 -6.15 9.39 6.80
C ASN A 38 -7.51 9.34 7.50
N THR A 39 -7.72 8.33 8.33
CA THR A 39 -8.82 8.28 9.29
C THR A 39 -8.20 8.58 10.66
N GLY A 40 -8.91 9.22 11.60
CA GLY A 40 -8.29 9.57 12.89
C GLY A 40 -7.71 8.39 13.68
N THR A 41 -8.01 7.15 13.26
CA THR A 41 -7.56 5.88 13.82
C THR A 41 -6.72 5.03 12.84
N GLY A 42 -6.41 5.52 11.63
CA GLY A 42 -5.76 4.71 10.61
C GLY A 42 -5.40 5.49 9.35
N MET A 43 -4.83 4.79 8.38
CA MET A 43 -4.44 5.38 7.12
C MET A 43 -4.48 4.35 6.01
N MET A 44 -4.92 4.80 4.84
CA MET A 44 -4.81 4.07 3.59
C MET A 44 -3.95 4.88 2.60
N TYR A 45 -3.00 4.20 1.97
CA TYR A 45 -2.20 4.77 0.90
C TYR A 45 -2.17 3.79 -0.26
N SER A 46 -2.43 4.25 -1.48
CA SER A 46 -2.18 3.47 -2.69
C SER A 46 -1.42 4.27 -3.71
N ALA A 47 -0.55 3.61 -4.45
CA ALA A 47 0.19 4.22 -5.54
C ALA A 47 0.69 3.15 -6.51
N GLY A 48 0.92 3.55 -7.76
CA GLY A 48 1.64 2.79 -8.77
C GLY A 48 3.11 3.20 -8.85
N ASN A 49 3.91 2.37 -9.50
CA ASN A 49 5.25 2.71 -9.95
C ASN A 49 5.40 2.57 -11.48
N ASN A 50 6.54 2.99 -12.02
CA ASN A 50 6.81 2.93 -13.47
C ASN A 50 7.02 1.50 -14.01
N GLU A 51 7.01 0.48 -13.15
CA GLU A 51 7.16 -0.93 -13.52
C GLU A 51 5.79 -1.62 -13.69
N GLY A 52 4.69 -0.87 -13.56
CA GLY A 52 3.34 -1.42 -13.64
C GLY A 52 2.99 -2.23 -12.39
N ILE A 53 3.51 -1.85 -11.23
CA ILE A 53 3.18 -2.45 -9.94
C ILE A 53 2.40 -1.42 -9.11
N GLY A 54 1.24 -1.84 -8.61
CA GLY A 54 0.45 -1.10 -7.63
C GLY A 54 0.69 -1.61 -6.22
N VAL A 55 0.75 -0.69 -5.26
CA VAL A 55 0.77 -0.98 -3.83
C VAL A 55 -0.45 -0.37 -3.15
N MET A 56 -1.01 -1.07 -2.19
CA MET A 56 -2.02 -0.57 -1.25
C MET A 56 -1.60 -0.92 0.17
N LEU A 57 -1.41 0.12 0.97
CA LEU A 57 -1.06 0.09 2.39
C LEU A 57 -2.30 0.45 3.18
N THR A 58 -2.69 -0.37 4.15
CA THR A 58 -3.79 -0.06 5.07
C THR A 58 -3.33 -0.32 6.50
N TYR A 59 -3.17 0.76 7.26
CA TYR A 59 -2.82 0.76 8.66
C TYR A 59 -4.03 1.15 9.48
N GLU A 60 -4.32 0.41 10.53
CA GLU A 60 -5.36 0.78 11.49
C GLU A 60 -4.87 0.50 12.91
N LYS A 61 -4.96 1.53 13.75
CA LYS A 61 -4.58 1.45 15.15
C LYS A 61 -5.41 0.35 15.81
N ASP A 62 -4.74 -0.55 16.50
CA ASP A 62 -5.33 -1.71 17.18
C ASP A 62 -5.86 -2.84 16.26
N ALA A 63 -5.79 -2.71 14.92
CA ALA A 63 -6.19 -3.75 13.97
C ALA A 63 -5.04 -4.28 13.10
N GLY A 64 -3.92 -3.55 13.05
CA GLY A 64 -2.68 -3.98 12.42
C GLY A 64 -2.41 -3.27 11.10
N PHE A 65 -1.54 -3.88 10.30
CA PHE A 65 -1.10 -3.33 9.02
C PHE A 65 -1.20 -4.37 7.92
N SER A 66 -1.71 -3.96 6.76
CA SER A 66 -1.76 -4.80 5.58
C SER A 66 -1.12 -4.12 4.38
N ILE A 67 -0.44 -4.94 3.58
CA ILE A 67 0.25 -4.55 2.35
C ILE A 67 -0.31 -5.45 1.26
N THR A 68 -0.88 -4.83 0.24
CA THR A 68 -1.28 -5.49 -0.99
C THR A 68 -0.40 -4.98 -2.11
N VAL A 69 0.21 -5.89 -2.87
CA VAL A 69 0.95 -5.58 -4.08
C VAL A 69 0.30 -6.34 -5.22
N SER A 70 0.06 -5.68 -6.34
CA SER A 70 -0.49 -6.31 -7.53
C SER A 70 0.10 -5.70 -8.78
N GLN A 71 0.09 -6.46 -9.87
CA GLN A 71 0.32 -5.87 -11.18
C GLN A 71 -0.78 -4.81 -11.42
N ALA A 72 -0.37 -3.57 -11.69
CA ALA A 72 -1.30 -2.51 -12.06
C ALA A 72 -1.86 -2.86 -13.43
N GLU A 73 -3.19 -2.84 -13.57
CA GLU A 73 -3.80 -3.02 -14.88
C GLU A 73 -3.31 -1.89 -15.80
N PRO A 74 -2.76 -2.20 -16.98
CA PRO A 74 -2.43 -1.15 -17.93
C PRO A 74 -3.72 -0.40 -18.27
N GLU A 75 -3.68 0.94 -18.24
CA GLU A 75 -4.80 1.73 -18.77
C GLU A 75 -5.02 1.30 -20.23
N GLU A 76 -6.20 0.76 -20.54
CA GLU A 76 -6.58 0.48 -21.92
C GLU A 76 -6.84 1.81 -22.63
N ASP A 77 -5.98 2.16 -23.60
CA ASP A 77 -6.09 3.33 -24.50
C ASP A 77 -7.34 3.26 -25.40
#